data_AF-A0A920HGI8-F1
#
_entry.id   AF-A0A920HGI8-F1
#
_cell.length_a   1.000
_cell.length_b   1.000
_cell.length_c   1.000
_cell.angle_alpha   90.00
_cell.angle_beta   90.00
_cell.angle_gamma   90.00
#
_symmetry.space_group_name_H-M   'P 1'
#
loop_
_entity.id
_entity.type
_entity.pdbx_description
1 polymer ?
#
loop_
_entity_poly.entity_id
_entity_poly.type
_entity_poly.pdbx_seq_one_letter_code
_entity_poly.pdbx_strand_id
1 'polypeptide(L)'
;MHVIHHSSEEFNLACALRQSITNNLGIGILFLVPAALLGVPPKMISVLGPLHLFGQFWYHTRHIGKLGWLEYILVTPSQHRVHHAITKNISIRI
;
A
#
# COMPACT_ATOMS: atom_id res chain seq x y z
N MET A 1 3.21 -12.69 -1.38
CA MET A 1 2.90 -11.91 -0.16
C MET A 1 1.92 -10.77 -0.45
N HIS A 2 2.23 -9.91 -1.42
CA HIS A 2 1.34 -8.82 -1.87
C HIS A 2 0.18 -9.30 -2.78
N VAL A 3 0.21 -10.53 -3.28
CA VAL A 3 -0.88 -11.12 -4.11
C VAL A 3 -2.25 -11.06 -3.42
N ILE A 4 -2.32 -11.22 -2.09
CA ILE A 4 -3.59 -11.14 -1.35
C ILE A 4 -4.21 -9.74 -1.47
N HIS A 5 -3.38 -8.70 -1.53
CA HIS A 5 -3.83 -7.33 -1.75
C HIS A 5 -4.42 -7.14 -3.16
N HIS A 6 -3.80 -7.73 -4.18
CA HIS A 6 -4.32 -7.71 -5.55
C HIS A 6 -5.48 -8.68 -5.82
N SER A 7 -5.84 -9.54 -4.86
CA SER A 7 -6.89 -10.56 -5.07
C SER A 7 -8.32 -10.02 -5.03
N SER A 8 -8.52 -8.71 -4.84
CA SER A 8 -9.86 -8.10 -4.86
C SER A 8 -10.30 -7.82 -6.30
N GLU A 9 -11.49 -8.28 -6.67
CA GLU A 9 -12.14 -7.94 -7.95
C GLU A 9 -12.54 -6.46 -8.02
N GLU A 10 -12.65 -5.82 -6.84
CA GLU A 10 -13.00 -4.41 -6.69
C GLU A 10 -11.85 -3.59 -6.10
N PHE A 11 -11.48 -2.52 -6.80
CA PHE A 11 -10.52 -1.50 -6.37
C PHE A 11 -11.20 -0.39 -5.56
N ASN A 12 -11.44 -0.65 -4.27
CA ASN A 12 -12.00 0.31 -3.32
C ASN A 12 -11.05 0.55 -2.12
N LEU A 13 -11.42 1.44 -1.20
CA LEU A 13 -10.60 1.75 -0.02
C LEU A 13 -10.35 0.52 0.88
N ALA A 14 -11.30 -0.42 0.94
CA ALA A 14 -11.12 -1.65 1.73
C ALA A 14 -10.01 -2.56 1.15
N CYS A 15 -9.78 -2.49 -0.17
CA CYS A 15 -8.63 -3.15 -0.80
C CYS A 15 -7.29 -2.68 -0.21
N ALA A 16 -7.16 -1.40 0.17
CA ALA A 16 -5.96 -0.85 0.79
C ALA A 16 -5.57 -1.59 2.08
N LEU A 17 -6.57 -1.98 2.88
CA LEU A 17 -6.37 -2.70 4.15
C LEU A 17 -6.14 -4.20 3.98
N ARG A 18 -6.33 -4.75 2.77
CA ARG A 18 -6.19 -6.19 2.50
C ARG A 18 -4.71 -6.60 2.37
N GLN A 19 -3.92 -6.31 3.39
CA GLN A 19 -2.52 -6.72 3.48
C GLN A 19 -2.41 -8.06 4.22
N SER A 20 -1.53 -8.92 3.74
CA SER A 20 -1.20 -10.15 4.48
C SER A 20 -0.50 -9.80 5.78
N ILE A 21 -0.91 -10.37 6.93
CA ILE A 21 -0.16 -10.21 8.19
C ILE A 21 1.22 -10.82 8.09
N THR A 22 1.38 -11.85 7.24
CA THR A 22 2.68 -12.42 6.93
C THR A 22 3.57 -11.35 6.32
N ASN A 23 3.06 -10.33 5.61
CA ASN A 23 3.85 -9.20 5.09
C ASN A 23 4.68 -8.49 6.17
N ASN A 24 4.08 -8.31 7.34
CA ASN A 24 4.73 -7.67 8.47
C ASN A 24 5.69 -8.61 9.21
N LEU A 25 5.36 -9.91 9.27
CA LEU A 25 6.15 -10.92 9.99
C LEU A 25 7.25 -11.60 9.15
N GLY A 26 7.16 -11.54 7.82
CA GLY A 26 8.10 -12.13 6.87
C GLY A 26 9.24 -11.15 6.56
N ILE A 27 9.25 -10.56 5.36
CA ILE A 27 10.31 -9.61 4.95
C ILE A 27 10.45 -8.44 5.93
N GLY A 28 9.36 -7.99 6.56
CA GLY A 28 9.39 -6.94 7.58
C GLY A 28 10.38 -7.21 8.71
N ILE A 29 10.55 -8.46 9.14
CA ILE A 29 11.44 -8.80 10.25
C ILE A 29 12.93 -8.58 9.92
N LEU A 30 13.30 -8.74 8.64
CA LEU A 30 14.66 -8.48 8.15
C LEU A 30 15.05 -7.01 8.29
N PHE A 31 14.07 -6.10 8.28
CA PHE A 31 14.29 -4.67 8.47
C PHE A 31 14.05 -4.22 9.91
N LEU A 32 13.09 -4.84 10.61
CA LEU A 32 12.77 -4.49 11.99
C LEU A 32 13.85 -4.94 12.98
N VAL A 33 14.52 -6.07 12.76
CA VAL A 33 15.59 -6.55 13.65
C VAL A 33 16.82 -5.62 13.62
N PRO A 34 17.38 -5.26 12.45
CA PRO A 34 18.44 -4.25 12.39
C PRO A 34 18.01 -2.90 12.95
N ALA A 35 16.78 -2.45 12.68
CA ALA A 35 16.26 -1.20 13.24
C ALA A 35 16.22 -1.23 14.78
N ALA A 36 15.81 -2.35 15.37
CA ALA A 36 15.84 -2.54 16.82
C ALA A 36 17.28 -2.52 17.38
N LEU A 37 18.23 -3.16 16.70
CA LEU A 37 19.66 -3.13 17.08
C LEU A 37 20.27 -1.73 16.98
N LEU A 38 19.81 -0.92 16.03
CA LEU A 38 20.20 0.50 15.89
C LEU A 38 19.47 1.43 16.88
N GLY A 39 18.65 0.88 17.79
CA GLY A 39 18.01 1.64 18.85
C GLY A 39 16.70 2.33 18.45
N VAL A 40 16.04 1.91 17.37
CA VAL A 40 14.73 2.45 17.00
C VAL A 40 13.69 2.14 18.09
N PRO A 41 13.05 3.15 18.70
CA PRO A 41 12.09 2.92 19.78
C PRO A 41 10.85 2.16 19.28
N PRO A 42 10.37 1.14 20.01
CA PRO A 42 9.16 0.40 19.63
C PRO A 42 7.93 1.31 19.43
N LYS A 43 7.81 2.37 20.24
CA LYS A 43 6.74 3.37 20.14
C LYS A 43 6.70 4.03 18.75
N MET A 44 7.84 4.22 18.10
CA MET A 44 7.91 4.80 16.77
C MET A 44 7.28 3.86 15.74
N ILE A 45 7.58 2.56 15.82
CA ILE A 45 7.00 1.55 14.94
C ILE A 45 5.49 1.43 15.18
N SER A 46 5.04 1.43 16.43
CA SER A 46 3.62 1.35 16.79
C SER A 46 2.78 2.52 16.29
N VAL A 47 3.39 3.71 16.12
CA VAL A 47 2.70 4.90 15.60
C VAL A 47 2.82 4.98 14.07
N LEU A 48 4.04 4.84 13.54
CA LEU A 48 4.30 5.01 12.11
C LEU A 48 3.74 3.85 11.27
N GLY A 49 3.68 2.62 11.79
CA GLY A 49 3.13 1.47 11.08
C GLY A 49 1.68 1.67 10.65
N PRO A 50 0.75 1.94 11.59
CA PRO A 50 -0.63 2.26 11.26
C PRO A 50 -0.76 3.50 10.38
N LEU A 51 0.01 4.57 10.64
CA LEU A 51 -0.02 5.79 9.82
C LEU A 51 0.40 5.50 8.37
N HIS A 52 1.44 4.69 8.18
CA HIS A 52 1.88 4.26 6.86
C HIS A 52 0.82 3.43 6.16
N LEU A 53 0.17 2.49 6.87
CA LEU A 53 -0.93 1.68 6.35
C LEU A 53 -2.11 2.57 5.91
N PHE A 54 -2.50 3.54 6.73
CA PHE A 54 -3.54 4.52 6.38
C PHE A 54 -3.11 5.43 5.22
N GLY A 55 -1.84 5.80 5.14
CA GLY A 55 -1.29 6.58 4.03
C GLY A 55 -1.52 5.91 2.67
N GLN A 56 -1.64 4.57 2.63
CA GLN A 56 -1.92 3.85 1.38
C GLN A 56 -3.32 4.12 0.83
N PHE A 57 -4.25 4.61 1.65
CA PHE A 57 -5.61 4.95 1.20
C PHE A 57 -5.58 6.08 0.18
N TRP A 58 -4.64 7.01 0.32
CA TRP A 58 -4.45 8.16 -0.57
C TRP A 58 -4.49 7.76 -2.03
N TYR A 59 -3.75 6.71 -2.40
CA TYR A 59 -3.65 6.23 -3.78
C TYR A 59 -4.58 5.03 -4.09
N HIS A 60 -5.39 4.56 -3.14
CA HIS A 60 -6.40 3.50 -3.34
C HIS A 60 -7.81 4.06 -3.56
N THR A 61 -7.94 4.94 -4.56
CA THR A 61 -9.23 5.53 -4.91
C THR A 61 -9.44 5.59 -6.41
N ARG A 62 -10.71 5.42 -6.83
CA ARG A 62 -11.16 5.62 -8.21
C ARG A 62 -11.63 7.06 -8.46
N HIS A 63 -11.84 7.85 -7.41
CA HIS A 63 -12.44 9.18 -7.52
C HIS A 63 -11.48 10.26 -8.03
N ILE A 64 -10.17 10.01 -7.94
CA ILE A 64 -9.14 10.94 -8.38
C ILE A 64 -8.60 10.46 -9.73
N GLY A 65 -8.74 11.31 -10.75
CA GLY A 65 -8.23 11.09 -12.10
C GLY A 65 -6.72 11.24 -12.19
N LYS A 66 -6.23 11.64 -13.37
CA LYS A 66 -4.80 11.94 -13.55
C LYS A 66 -4.44 13.28 -12.90
N LEU A 67 -3.28 13.35 -12.25
CA LEU A 67 -2.79 14.56 -11.57
C LEU A 67 -1.71 15.31 -12.38
N GLY A 68 -1.50 14.93 -13.64
CA GLY A 68 -0.55 15.58 -14.53
C GLY A 68 0.88 15.46 -14.04
N TRP A 69 1.58 16.58 -13.90
CA TRP A 69 3.00 16.59 -13.55
C TRP A 69 3.30 15.97 -12.16
N LEU A 70 2.31 15.96 -11.25
CA LEU A 70 2.46 15.33 -9.94
C LEU A 70 2.69 13.82 -10.04
N GLU A 71 2.28 13.16 -11.12
CA GLU A 71 2.49 11.72 -11.33
C GLU A 71 3.96 11.34 -11.52
N TYR A 72 4.82 12.30 -11.84
CA TYR A 72 6.26 12.06 -11.99
C TYR A 72 7.03 12.13 -10.66
N ILE A 73 6.43 12.70 -9.61
CA ILE A 73 7.09 12.91 -8.31
C ILE A 73 6.40 12.18 -7.15
N LEU A 74 5.11 11.86 -7.29
CA LEU A 74 4.32 11.19 -6.27
C LEU A 74 3.70 9.90 -6.80
N VAL A 75 3.46 8.95 -5.91
CA VAL A 75 2.58 7.82 -6.20
C VAL A 75 1.14 8.32 -6.16
N THR A 76 0.51 8.37 -7.33
CA THR A 76 -0.85 8.90 -7.49
C THR A 76 -1.88 7.78 -7.61
N PRO A 77 -3.17 8.08 -7.37
CA PRO A 77 -4.25 7.11 -7.53
C PRO A 77 -4.33 6.50 -8.94
N SER A 78 -4.07 7.29 -9.98
CA SER A 78 -4.06 6.83 -11.38
C SER A 78 -2.95 5.81 -11.63
N GLN A 79 -1.72 6.08 -11.16
CA GLN A 79 -0.58 5.17 -11.28
C GLN A 79 -0.82 3.87 -10.50
N HIS A 80 -1.37 3.98 -9.29
CA HIS A 80 -1.64 2.79 -8.47
C HIS A 80 -2.77 1.92 -9.04
N ARG A 81 -3.77 2.51 -9.72
CA ARG A 81 -4.76 1.73 -10.47
C ARG A 81 -4.13 0.92 -11.60
N VAL A 82 -3.18 1.49 -12.34
CA VAL A 82 -2.45 0.75 -13.40
C VAL A 82 -1.68 -0.42 -12.81
N HIS A 83 -1.02 -0.22 -11.66
CA HIS A 83 -0.35 -1.30 -10.94
C HIS A 83 -1.30 -2.45 -10.59
N HIS A 84 -2.53 -2.15 -10.16
CA HIS A 84 -3.55 -3.17 -9.86
C HIS A 84 -4.17 -3.78 -11.13
N ALA A 85 -4.35 -3.02 -12.20
CA ALA A 85 -5.03 -3.42 -13.45
C ALA A 85 -4.45 -4.66 -14.15
N ILE A 86 -3.20 -5.01 -13.86
CA ILE A 86 -2.51 -6.16 -14.44
C ILE A 86 -3.08 -7.49 -13.89
N THR A 87 -3.77 -7.45 -12.75
CA THR A 87 -4.44 -8.62 -12.16
C THR A 87 -5.84 -8.77 -12.79
N LYS A 88 -6.08 -9.91 -13.46
CA LYS A 88 -7.28 -10.16 -14.29
C LYS A 88 -8.61 -9.78 -13.60
N ASN A 89 -9.48 -9.13 -14.37
CA ASN A 89 -10.89 -8.81 -14.08
C ASN A 89 -11.17 -7.77 -12.98
N ILE A 90 -10.22 -6.91 -12.60
CA ILE A 90 -10.56 -5.80 -11.72
C ILE A 90 -11.40 -4.78 -12.49
N SER A 91 -12.59 -4.45 -11.96
CA SER A 91 -13.47 -3.40 -12.49
C SER A 91 -12.83 -2.02 -12.28
N ILE A 92 -11.86 -1.65 -13.11
CA ILE A 92 -11.21 -0.34 -13.05
C ILE A 92 -11.81 0.49 -14.18
N ARG A 93 -12.89 1.22 -13.89
CA ARG A 93 -13.29 2.33 -14.77
C ARG A 93 -12.20 3.39 -14.67
N ILE A 94 -11.43 3.52 -15.75
CA ILE A 94 -10.32 4.47 -15.90
C ILE A 94 -10.88 5.89 -16.04
#